data_AF-A0A3D5Q5M1-F1
#
_entry.id   AF-A0A3D5Q5M1-F1
#
_cell.length_a   1.000
_cell.length_b   1.000
_cell.length_c   1.000
_cell.angle_alpha   90.00
_cell.angle_beta   90.00
_cell.angle_gamma   90.00
#
_symmetry.space_group_name_H-M   'P 1'
#
loop_
_entity.id
_entity.type
_entity.pdbx_description
1 polymer ?
#
loop_
_entity_poly.entity_id
_entity_poly.type
_entity_poly.pdbx_seq_one_letter_code
_entity_poly.pdbx_strand_id
1 'polypeptide(L)'
;EGEGQWLVLHATAEWSERNREASAEDVIREMTASFLDIIQAEQQPDQSLAHRWLYAKAGRAGAGSFWWPEHRLGVAGDWLNGGRVEAAWESATDLVGRLTGWAPDKSG
;
A
#
# COMPACT_ATOMS: atom_id res chain seq x y z
N GLU A 1 3.64 -32.36 12.39
CA GLU A 1 3.21 -31.51 11.25
C GLU A 1 4.13 -30.31 11.23
N GLY A 2 4.82 -30.06 10.13
CA GLY A 2 5.60 -28.83 10.00
C GLY A 2 4.64 -27.72 9.60
N GLU A 3 4.52 -26.66 10.41
CA GLU A 3 3.82 -25.44 9.99
C GLU A 3 4.53 -24.91 8.73
N GLY A 4 3.83 -24.90 7.59
CA GLY A 4 4.31 -24.22 6.40
C GLY A 4 4.47 -22.73 6.69
N GLN A 5 5.55 -22.13 6.19
CA GLN A 5 5.83 -20.71 6.35
C GLN A 5 5.48 -19.95 5.06
N TRP A 6 4.87 -18.78 5.20
CA TRP A 6 4.62 -17.87 4.08
C TRP A 6 5.63 -16.72 4.11
N LEU A 7 6.24 -16.45 2.96
CA LEU A 7 7.07 -15.27 2.75
C LEU A 7 6.36 -14.33 1.78
N VAL A 8 6.36 -13.04 2.11
CA VAL A 8 5.78 -12.00 1.26
C VAL A 8 6.91 -11.18 0.65
N LEU A 9 6.99 -11.19 -0.68
CA LEU A 9 7.99 -10.44 -1.44
C LEU A 9 7.34 -9.21 -2.06
N HIS A 10 7.87 -8.02 -1.75
CA HIS A 10 7.46 -6.78 -2.39
C HIS A 10 8.51 -6.35 -3.41
N ALA A 11 8.10 -6.22 -4.67
CA ALA A 11 8.93 -5.61 -5.69
C ALA A 11 9.15 -4.12 -5.40
N THR A 12 10.23 -3.55 -5.94
CA THR A 12 10.42 -2.10 -5.94
C THR A 12 9.40 -1.44 -6.87
N ALA A 13 9.01 -0.19 -6.56
CA ALA A 13 8.05 0.56 -7.37
C ALA A 13 8.51 0.71 -8.84
N GLU A 14 9.81 0.88 -9.06
CA GLU A 14 10.39 0.99 -10.40
C GLU A 14 10.25 -0.32 -11.20
N TRP A 15 10.51 -1.47 -10.57
CA TRP A 15 10.33 -2.77 -11.22
C TRP A 15 8.85 -3.05 -11.50
N SER A 16 7.96 -2.73 -10.55
CA SER A 16 6.51 -2.91 -10.73
C SER A 16 5.94 -2.09 -11.87
N GLU A 17 6.41 -0.86 -12.09
CA GLU A 17 5.94 -0.03 -13.22
C GLU A 17 6.44 -0.59 -14.56
N ARG A 18 7.71 -1.03 -14.64
CA ARG A 18 8.22 -1.68 -15.87
C ARG A 18 7.50 -2.98 -16.22
N ASN A 19 7.08 -3.74 -15.20
CA ASN A 19 6.41 -5.03 -15.36
C ASN A 19 4.90 -4.95 -15.10
N ARG A 20 4.31 -3.77 -15.25
CA ARG A 20 2.90 -3.51 -14.92
C ARG A 20 1.94 -4.48 -15.61
N GLU A 21 2.20 -4.79 -16.88
CA GLU A 21 1.37 -5.65 -17.72
C GLU A 21 1.84 -7.12 -17.74
N ALA A 22 2.84 -7.49 -16.94
CA ALA A 22 3.31 -8.86 -16.85
C ALA A 22 2.21 -9.79 -16.31
N SER A 23 2.29 -11.06 -16.72
CA SER A 23 1.44 -12.13 -16.19
C SER A 23 1.77 -12.42 -14.73
N ALA A 24 0.83 -12.99 -13.98
CA ALA A 24 1.09 -13.39 -12.59
C ALA A 24 2.19 -14.46 -12.52
N GLU A 25 2.21 -15.36 -13.50
CA GLU A 25 3.19 -16.44 -13.64
C GLU A 25 4.61 -15.90 -13.86
N ASP A 26 4.78 -14.89 -14.73
CA ASP A 26 6.07 -14.25 -14.96
C ASP A 26 6.57 -13.50 -13.72
N VAL A 27 5.68 -12.79 -13.03
CA VAL A 27 6.02 -12.09 -11.79
C VAL A 27 6.45 -13.07 -10.70
N ILE A 28 5.72 -14.18 -10.50
CA ILE A 28 6.09 -15.22 -9.55
C ILE A 28 7.47 -15.79 -9.90
N ARG A 29 7.69 -16.15 -11.18
CA ARG A 29 8.95 -16.72 -11.65
C ARG A 29 10.14 -15.80 -11.36
N GLU A 30 10.04 -14.52 -11.70
CA GLU A 30 11.15 -13.57 -11.54
C GLU A 30 11.40 -13.20 -10.07
N MET A 31 10.34 -12.99 -9.29
CA MET A 31 10.45 -12.67 -7.87
C MET A 31 11.01 -13.84 -7.06
N THR A 32 10.55 -15.07 -7.33
CA THR A 32 11.07 -16.28 -6.69
C THR A 32 12.53 -16.51 -7.06
N ALA A 33 12.89 -16.39 -8.34
CA ALA A 33 14.29 -16.52 -8.78
C ALA A 33 15.20 -15.49 -8.08
N SER A 34 14.77 -14.23 -8.02
CA SER A 34 15.53 -13.16 -7.36
C SER A 34 15.69 -13.41 -5.85
N PHE A 35 14.64 -13.88 -5.19
CA PHE A 35 14.69 -14.19 -3.76
C PHE A 35 15.62 -15.37 -3.46
N LEU A 36 15.51 -16.46 -4.22
CA LEU A 36 16.33 -17.66 -4.07
C LEU A 36 17.81 -17.37 -4.30
N ASP A 37 18.14 -16.51 -5.26
CA ASP A 37 19.51 -16.01 -5.47
C ASP A 37 20.02 -15.24 -4.24
N ILE A 38 19.21 -14.37 -3.63
CA ILE A 38 19.62 -13.62 -2.43
C ILE A 38 19.90 -14.55 -1.24
N ILE A 39 19.03 -15.53 -1.01
CA ILE A 39 19.16 -16.44 0.14
C ILE A 39 20.07 -17.65 -0.15
N GLN A 40 20.60 -17.76 -1.37
CA GLN A 40 21.45 -18.87 -1.80
C GLN A 40 20.80 -20.25 -1.57
N ALA A 41 19.54 -20.38 -1.99
CA ALA A 41 18.75 -21.59 -1.86
C ALA A 41 18.16 -22.03 -3.20
N GLU A 42 17.83 -23.32 -3.34
CA GLU A 42 17.26 -23.88 -4.57
C GLU A 42 15.82 -24.37 -4.41
N GLN A 43 15.34 -24.48 -3.17
CA GLN A 43 14.01 -25.02 -2.88
C GLN A 43 12.93 -24.04 -3.35
N GLN A 44 12.12 -24.49 -4.30
CA GLN A 44 10.94 -23.76 -4.78
C GLN A 44 9.81 -23.79 -3.75
N PRO A 45 8.96 -22.74 -3.70
CA PRO A 45 7.79 -22.75 -2.84
C PRO A 45 6.73 -23.74 -3.37
N ASP A 46 6.10 -24.49 -2.47
CA ASP A 46 5.00 -25.40 -2.83
C ASP A 46 3.74 -24.64 -3.30
N GLN A 47 3.59 -23.40 -2.83
CA GLN A 47 2.47 -22.52 -3.16
C GLN A 47 2.97 -21.10 -3.43
N SER A 48 2.40 -20.45 -4.45
CA SER A 48 2.74 -19.09 -4.83
C SER A 48 1.51 -18.35 -5.33
N LEU A 49 1.46 -17.05 -5.01
CA LEU A 49 0.39 -16.13 -5.38
C LEU A 49 1.02 -14.78 -5.73
N ALA A 50 0.51 -14.13 -6.77
CA ALA A 50 0.87 -12.76 -7.09
C ALA A 50 -0.36 -11.85 -7.02
N HIS A 51 -0.15 -10.64 -6.53
CA HIS A 51 -1.16 -9.59 -6.52
C HIS A 51 -0.56 -8.28 -7.03
N ARG A 52 -1.28 -7.57 -7.91
CA ARG A 52 -0.85 -6.29 -8.47
C ARG A 52 -1.64 -5.13 -7.87
N TRP A 53 -0.95 -4.35 -7.03
CA TRP A 53 -1.50 -3.15 -6.40
C TRP A 53 -1.17 -1.90 -7.22
N LEU A 54 -2.04 -1.52 -8.17
CA LEU A 54 -1.80 -0.36 -9.06
C LEU A 54 -1.63 0.98 -8.33
N TYR A 55 -2.19 1.10 -7.13
CA TYR A 55 -2.17 2.34 -6.32
C TYR A 55 -1.53 2.08 -4.95
N ALA A 56 -0.48 1.25 -4.89
CA ALA A 56 0.15 0.82 -3.64
C ALA A 56 0.86 1.92 -2.86
N LYS A 57 1.40 2.92 -3.56
CA LYS A 57 2.16 4.01 -2.96
C LYS A 57 1.65 5.33 -3.48
N ALA A 58 1.13 6.14 -2.58
CA ALA A 58 0.68 7.46 -2.92
C ALA A 58 1.82 8.48 -2.97
N GLY A 59 1.65 9.51 -3.81
CA GLY A 59 2.39 10.76 -3.69
C GLY A 59 1.97 11.57 -2.45
N ARG A 60 2.60 12.72 -2.24
CA ARG A 60 2.25 13.63 -1.13
C ARG A 60 1.54 14.87 -1.68
N ALA A 61 0.20 14.88 -1.64
CA ALA A 61 -0.58 16.04 -2.08
C ALA A 61 -0.63 17.17 -1.02
N GLY A 62 -0.46 16.84 0.26
CA GLY A 62 -0.26 17.82 1.34
C GLY A 62 -1.50 18.59 1.81
N ALA A 63 -2.71 18.18 1.41
CA ALA A 63 -3.94 18.92 1.68
C ALA A 63 -4.66 18.51 2.99
N GLY A 64 -4.22 17.44 3.68
CA GLY A 64 -4.93 16.92 4.85
C GLY A 64 -6.19 16.16 4.47
N SER A 65 -7.24 16.90 4.11
CA SER A 65 -8.50 16.43 3.55
C SER A 65 -9.12 17.51 2.67
N PHE A 66 -10.08 17.13 1.82
CA PHE A 66 -10.92 18.08 1.08
C PHE A 66 -12.35 18.05 1.61
N TRP A 67 -12.95 19.23 1.77
CA TRP A 67 -14.35 19.39 2.15
C TRP A 67 -14.97 20.51 1.31
N TRP A 68 -16.07 20.20 0.63
CA TRP A 68 -16.87 21.11 -0.18
C TRP A 68 -18.28 21.21 0.43
N PRO A 69 -18.52 22.20 1.34
CA PRO A 69 -19.77 22.34 2.07
C PRO A 69 -21.00 22.47 1.17
N GLU A 70 -20.87 23.22 0.08
CA GLU A 70 -21.91 23.47 -0.91
C GLU A 70 -22.42 22.20 -1.59
N HIS A 71 -21.56 21.18 -1.69
CA HIS A 71 -21.86 19.88 -2.29
C HIS A 71 -22.05 18.77 -1.25
N ARG A 72 -21.80 19.07 0.02
CA ARG A 72 -21.70 18.08 1.11
C ARG A 72 -20.77 16.91 0.76
N LEU A 73 -19.66 17.21 0.07
CA LEU A 73 -18.71 16.23 -0.43
C LEU A 73 -17.37 16.35 0.30
N GLY A 74 -16.88 15.24 0.83
CA GLY A 74 -15.58 15.14 1.50
C GLY A 74 -14.69 14.06 0.89
N VAL A 75 -13.38 14.31 0.85
CA VAL A 75 -12.38 13.34 0.39
C VAL A 75 -11.26 13.26 1.41
N ALA A 76 -10.95 12.03 1.81
CA ALA A 76 -9.84 11.68 2.68
C ALA A 76 -9.09 10.48 2.10
N GLY A 77 -7.81 10.34 2.46
CA GLY A 77 -6.95 9.27 1.98
C GLY A 77 -5.50 9.46 2.39
N ASP A 78 -4.74 8.37 2.45
CA ASP A 78 -3.31 8.37 2.75
C ASP A 78 -2.50 9.28 1.83
N TRP A 79 -2.88 9.36 0.55
CA TRP A 79 -2.26 10.18 -0.47
C TRP A 79 -2.29 11.69 -0.20
N LEU A 80 -3.14 12.12 0.73
CA LEU A 80 -3.22 13.52 1.14
C LEU A 80 -2.15 13.87 2.18
N ASN A 81 -1.65 12.88 2.94
CA ASN A 81 -0.79 13.11 4.10
C ASN A 81 0.54 12.33 4.12
N GLY A 82 0.83 11.48 3.13
CA GLY A 82 2.17 10.87 2.97
C GLY A 82 2.19 9.36 2.74
N GLY A 83 1.07 8.76 2.37
CA GLY A 83 1.02 7.40 1.82
C GLY A 83 1.24 6.27 2.82
N ARG A 84 0.99 6.50 4.12
CA ARG A 84 1.02 5.48 5.18
C ARG A 84 -0.36 5.31 5.81
N VAL A 85 -0.53 4.23 6.58
CA VAL A 85 -1.77 3.96 7.32
C VAL A 85 -2.12 5.11 8.26
N GLU A 86 -1.13 5.66 8.97
CA GLU A 86 -1.34 6.81 9.86
C GLU A 86 -1.82 8.04 9.08
N ALA A 87 -1.29 8.25 7.87
CA ALA A 87 -1.70 9.36 7.01
C ALA A 87 -3.17 9.23 6.56
N ALA A 88 -3.66 8.01 6.30
CA ALA A 88 -5.08 7.79 6.02
C ALA A 88 -5.95 8.16 7.22
N TRP A 89 -5.56 7.72 8.42
CA TRP A 89 -6.28 8.00 9.65
C TRP A 89 -6.29 9.50 9.97
N GLU A 90 -5.15 10.17 9.85
CA GLU A 90 -5.02 11.62 10.03
C GLU A 90 -5.89 12.39 9.02
N SER A 91 -5.90 11.96 7.76
CA SER A 91 -6.73 12.57 6.71
C SER A 91 -8.22 12.43 7.00
N ALA A 92 -8.67 11.24 7.43
CA ALA A 92 -10.06 11.01 7.80
C ALA A 92 -10.47 11.84 9.03
N THR A 93 -9.59 11.89 10.03
CA THR A 93 -9.82 12.65 11.26
C THR A 93 -9.90 14.16 11.00
N ASP A 94 -9.03 14.69 10.14
CA ASP A 94 -9.09 16.09 9.67
C ASP A 94 -10.44 16.39 8.98
N LEU A 95 -10.90 15.48 8.11
CA LEU A 95 -12.19 15.64 7.43
C LEU A 95 -13.37 15.68 8.42
N VAL A 96 -13.39 14.76 9.39
CA VAL A 96 -14.45 14.76 10.42
C VAL A 96 -14.43 16.05 11.23
N GLY A 97 -13.25 16.59 11.54
CA GLY A 97 -13.15 17.88 12.21
C GLY A 97 -13.70 19.03 11.39
N ARG A 98 -13.46 19.05 10.07
CA ARG A 98 -14.06 20.04 9.15
C ARG A 98 -15.59 19.91 9.06
N LEU A 99 -16.12 18.70 9.20
CA LEU A 99 -17.55 18.40 9.15
C LEU A 99 -18.30 18.80 10.43
N THR A 100 -17.67 18.61 11.59
CA THR A 100 -18.37 18.59 12.88
C THR A 100 -17.85 19.61 13.89
N GLY A 101 -16.69 20.23 13.64
CA GLY A 101 -15.96 21.03 14.62
C GLY A 101 -15.28 20.22 15.72
N TRP A 102 -15.32 18.89 15.65
CA TRP A 102 -14.63 17.98 16.56
C TRP A 102 -13.13 17.98 16.29
N ALA A 103 -12.31 17.93 17.35
CA ALA A 103 -10.88 17.70 17.23
C ALA A 103 -10.50 16.48 18.06
N PRO A 104 -9.68 15.55 17.52
CA PRO A 104 -9.16 14.44 18.30
C PRO A 104 -8.24 14.96 19.42
N ASP A 105 -8.26 14.32 20.57
CA ASP A 105 -7.24 14.52 21.60
C ASP A 105 -5.89 14.00 21.07
N LYS A 106 -4.87 14.88 21.05
CA LYS A 106 -3.52 14.56 20.56
C LYS A 106 -2.55 14.20 21.68
N SER A 107 -3.03 13.95 22.89
CA SER A 107 -2.21 13.44 23.98
C SER A 107 -1.95 11.92 23.79
N GLY A 108 -0.85 11.62 23.08
CA GLY A 108 -0.24 10.30 22.98
C GLY A 108 1.19 10.33 23.46
#